data_AF-A0A3R9SC68-F1
#
_entry.id   AF-A0A3R9SC68-F1
#
_cell.length_a   1.000
_cell.length_b   1.000
_cell.length_c   1.000
_cell.angle_alpha   90.00
_cell.angle_beta   90.00
_cell.angle_gamma   90.00
#
_symmetry.space_group_name_H-M   'P 1'
#
loop_
_entity.id
_entity.type
_entity.pdbx_description
1 polymer ?
#
loop_
_entity_poly.entity_id
_entity_poly.type
_entity_poly.pdbx_seq_one_letter_code
_entity_poly.pdbx_strand_id
1 'polypeptide(L)'
;SFQVVRYLTLRSLLSVLTSLTIGLVLGPIMIRKLQALKYGQAVSSFAPENHAKKMGTPTMGGILILLSIGISTLLWADLSNPYVWIVLGVMVVFGAVGWADDWIKIRYKDNAGLPARKKFFWTSVASLGAGIALYLIATQQSNAEYTANMLDLLIPFFKNLSIPLSIVPLGLAFIVFTYLVINGASNAVNLTDGLDGLAIMPVVMVATGLGVFAYLSGDI
;
A
#
# COMPACT_ATOMS: atom_id res chain seq x y z
N SER A 1 -33.82 -4.89 -7.37
CA SER A 1 -32.36 -4.75 -7.49
C SER A 1 -31.92 -3.61 -6.60
N PHE A 2 -30.98 -3.81 -5.67
CA PHE A 2 -30.57 -2.83 -4.66
C PHE A 2 -29.78 -1.66 -5.30
N GLN A 3 -30.49 -0.71 -5.93
CA GLN A 3 -29.88 0.46 -6.58
C GLN A 3 -29.06 1.32 -5.61
N VAL A 4 -29.42 1.31 -4.32
CA VAL A 4 -28.73 2.04 -3.25
C VAL A 4 -27.26 1.60 -3.09
N VAL A 5 -26.95 0.32 -3.33
CA VAL A 5 -25.58 -0.21 -3.24
C VAL A 5 -24.68 0.24 -4.40
N ARG A 6 -25.25 0.87 -5.45
CA ARG A 6 -24.45 1.39 -6.57
C ARG A 6 -23.82 2.75 -6.27
N TYR A 7 -24.32 3.51 -5.29
CA TYR A 7 -23.77 4.83 -4.98
C TYR A 7 -22.34 4.73 -4.45
N LEU A 8 -21.43 5.49 -5.07
CA LEU A 8 -20.01 5.50 -4.72
C LEU A 8 -19.79 5.86 -3.25
N THR A 9 -20.53 6.86 -2.75
CA THR A 9 -20.49 7.30 -1.34
C THR A 9 -20.84 6.18 -0.37
N LEU A 10 -21.91 5.42 -0.66
CA LEU A 10 -22.33 4.31 0.18
C LEU A 10 -21.29 3.18 0.15
N ARG A 11 -20.77 2.83 -1.03
CA ARG A 11 -19.75 1.78 -1.18
C ARG A 11 -18.46 2.14 -0.43
N SER A 12 -18.04 3.40 -0.50
CA SER A 12 -16.89 3.90 0.26
C SER A 12 -17.12 3.80 1.77
N LEU A 13 -18.30 4.21 2.26
CA LEU A 13 -18.66 4.09 3.67
C LEU A 13 -18.69 2.64 4.15
N LEU A 14 -19.34 1.76 3.38
CA LEU A 14 -19.43 0.33 3.69
C LEU A 14 -18.05 -0.34 3.67
N SER A 15 -17.13 0.12 2.80
CA SER A 15 -15.75 -0.35 2.81
C SER A 15 -15.00 0.05 4.09
N VAL A 16 -15.14 1.29 4.55
CA VAL A 16 -14.53 1.72 5.82
C VAL A 16 -15.11 0.92 7.00
N LEU A 17 -16.44 0.76 7.05
CA LEU A 17 -17.09 0.01 8.13
C LEU A 17 -16.70 -1.48 8.12
N THR A 18 -16.61 -2.09 6.93
CA THR A 18 -16.22 -3.50 6.79
C THR A 18 -14.79 -3.72 7.24
N SER A 19 -13.84 -2.91 6.75
CA SER A 19 -12.44 -3.01 7.14
C SER A 19 -12.22 -2.77 8.65
N LEU A 20 -12.92 -1.79 9.23
CA LEU A 20 -12.91 -1.54 10.67
C LEU A 20 -13.45 -2.73 11.46
N THR A 21 -14.58 -3.30 11.03
CA THR A 21 -15.20 -4.44 11.71
C THR A 21 -14.28 -5.66 11.71
N ILE A 22 -13.64 -5.95 10.58
CA ILE A 22 -12.65 -7.03 10.47
C ILE A 22 -11.49 -6.78 11.45
N GLY A 23 -10.96 -5.55 11.49
CA GLY A 23 -9.89 -5.17 12.40
C GLY A 23 -10.25 -5.35 13.87
N LEU A 24 -11.43 -4.90 14.29
CA LEU A 24 -11.89 -4.99 15.69
C LEU A 24 -12.19 -6.43 16.12
N VAL A 25 -12.78 -7.25 15.24
CA VAL A 25 -13.18 -8.62 15.56
C VAL A 25 -11.98 -9.58 15.48
N LEU A 26 -11.16 -9.49 14.44
CA LEU A 26 -10.03 -10.40 14.23
C LEU A 26 -8.74 -9.95 14.93
N GLY A 27 -8.61 -8.66 15.27
CA GLY A 27 -7.46 -8.09 15.96
C GLY A 27 -7.08 -8.86 17.23
N PRO A 28 -7.97 -9.01 18.22
CA PRO A 28 -7.67 -9.73 19.46
C PRO A 28 -7.27 -11.19 19.23
N ILE A 29 -7.91 -11.85 18.26
CA ILE A 29 -7.61 -13.26 17.91
C ILE A 29 -6.20 -13.38 17.33
N MET A 30 -5.85 -12.49 16.40
CA MET A 30 -4.53 -12.49 15.77
C MET A 30 -3.43 -12.16 16.79
N ILE A 31 -3.64 -11.17 17.66
CA ILE A 31 -2.67 -10.81 18.71
C ILE A 31 -2.37 -12.03 19.60
N ARG A 32 -3.40 -12.75 20.06
CA ARG A 32 -3.22 -13.96 20.88
C ARG A 32 -2.43 -15.05 20.14
N LYS A 33 -2.74 -15.29 18.86
CA LYS A 33 -2.01 -16.27 18.04
C LYS A 33 -0.55 -15.89 17.84
N LEU A 34 -0.27 -14.63 17.53
CA LEU A 34 1.10 -14.17 17.30
C LEU A 34 1.92 -14.13 18.60
N GLN A 35 1.30 -13.80 19.74
CA GLN A 35 1.95 -13.92 21.05
C GLN A 35 2.35 -15.37 21.34
N ALA A 36 1.47 -16.34 21.05
CA ALA A 36 1.80 -17.76 21.17
C ALA A 36 2.95 -18.20 20.26
N LEU A 37 3.05 -17.65 19.04
CA LEU A 37 4.16 -17.93 18.12
C LEU A 37 5.48 -17.28 18.53
N LYS A 38 5.45 -16.16 19.28
CA LYS A 38 6.63 -15.47 19.80
C LYS A 38 7.16 -16.03 21.13
N TYR A 39 6.45 -16.98 21.76
CA TYR A 39 6.95 -17.67 22.96
C TYR A 39 8.23 -18.44 22.61
N GLY A 40 9.39 -17.88 22.99
CA GLY A 40 10.71 -18.49 22.77
C GLY A 40 11.76 -17.65 22.03
N GLN A 41 11.55 -16.34 21.82
CA GLN A 41 12.63 -15.45 21.36
C GLN A 41 13.74 -15.35 22.43
N ALA A 42 14.98 -15.60 22.02
CA ALA A 42 16.14 -15.39 22.87
C ALA A 42 16.31 -13.88 23.09
N VAL A 43 16.48 -13.48 24.34
CA VAL A 43 16.76 -12.11 24.73
C VAL A 43 18.10 -11.73 24.10
N SER A 44 18.10 -10.80 23.13
CA SER A 44 19.35 -10.22 22.65
C SER A 44 19.99 -9.47 23.81
N SER A 45 21.21 -9.88 24.19
CA SER A 45 21.99 -9.31 25.29
C SER A 45 22.47 -7.86 25.05
N PHE A 46 22.16 -7.27 23.89
CA PHE A 46 22.63 -5.94 23.47
C PHE A 46 21.53 -4.85 23.49
N ALA A 47 20.31 -5.14 23.93
CA ALA A 47 19.22 -4.16 23.95
C ALA A 47 19.20 -3.35 25.27
N PRO A 48 19.33 -2.01 25.25
CA PRO A 48 19.21 -1.18 26.45
C PRO A 48 17.82 -1.29 27.10
N GLU A 49 17.74 -1.16 28.43
CA GLU A 49 16.58 -1.47 29.28
C GLU A 49 15.25 -0.81 28.83
N ASN A 50 15.30 0.35 28.17
CA ASN A 50 14.11 1.04 27.65
C ASN A 50 13.47 0.34 26.43
N HIS A 51 14.21 -0.52 25.70
CA HIS A 51 13.67 -1.33 24.61
C HIS A 51 13.12 -2.70 25.07
N ALA A 52 13.39 -3.11 26.31
CA ALA A 52 12.91 -4.37 26.86
C ALA A 52 11.38 -4.44 27.01
N LYS A 53 10.70 -3.30 27.24
CA LYS A 53 9.23 -3.22 27.33
C LYS A 53 8.51 -3.35 25.99
N LYS A 54 9.18 -3.12 24.85
CA LYS A 54 8.61 -3.29 23.50
C LYS A 54 8.76 -4.72 22.94
N MET A 55 9.40 -5.63 23.68
CA MET A 55 9.73 -6.98 23.24
C MET A 55 8.53 -7.96 23.20
N GLY A 56 7.39 -7.58 23.79
CA GLY A 56 6.19 -8.43 23.89
C GLY A 56 5.14 -8.24 22.79
N THR A 57 5.24 -7.19 21.96
CA THR A 57 4.26 -6.92 20.91
C THR A 57 4.55 -7.76 19.65
N PRO A 58 3.57 -8.50 19.13
CA PRO A 58 3.77 -9.31 17.94
C PRO A 58 3.96 -8.45 16.68
N THR A 59 5.07 -8.68 15.97
CA THR A 59 5.47 -7.96 14.76
C THR A 59 5.01 -8.71 13.52
N MET A 60 3.70 -8.71 13.24
CA MET A 60 3.07 -9.15 11.96
C MET A 60 1.67 -8.51 11.77
N GLY A 61 1.36 -7.42 12.48
CA GLY A 61 0.02 -6.80 12.47
C GLY A 61 -0.43 -6.32 11.09
N GLY A 62 0.52 -6.00 10.21
CA GLY A 62 0.26 -5.58 8.84
C GLY A 62 -0.58 -6.58 8.03
N ILE A 63 -0.49 -7.89 8.31
CA ILE A 63 -1.30 -8.90 7.60
C ILE A 63 -2.79 -8.64 7.83
N LEU A 64 -3.21 -8.33 9.06
CA LEU A 64 -4.61 -8.02 9.35
C LEU A 64 -5.08 -6.77 8.62
N ILE A 65 -4.23 -5.74 8.56
CA ILE A 65 -4.53 -4.50 7.84
C ILE A 65 -4.74 -4.81 6.36
N LEU A 66 -3.81 -5.53 5.74
CA LEU A 66 -3.89 -5.91 4.32
C LEU A 66 -5.09 -6.81 4.01
N LEU A 67 -5.40 -7.77 4.88
CA LEU A 67 -6.59 -8.61 4.75
C LEU A 67 -7.88 -7.79 4.88
N SER A 68 -7.93 -6.86 5.84
CA SER A 68 -9.08 -6.00 6.06
C SER A 68 -9.33 -5.10 4.85
N ILE A 69 -8.29 -4.47 4.30
CA ILE A 69 -8.36 -3.65 3.09
C ILE A 69 -8.74 -4.52 1.88
N GLY A 70 -8.08 -5.67 1.71
CA GLY A 70 -8.31 -6.56 0.57
C GLY A 70 -9.73 -7.10 0.51
N ILE A 71 -10.23 -7.68 1.61
CA ILE A 71 -11.60 -8.19 1.69
C ILE A 71 -12.61 -7.06 1.46
N SER A 72 -12.42 -5.92 2.11
CA SER A 72 -13.32 -4.79 1.97
C SER A 72 -13.37 -4.24 0.54
N THR A 73 -12.20 -4.13 -0.10
CA THR A 73 -12.09 -3.69 -1.49
C THR A 73 -12.77 -4.69 -2.43
N LEU A 74 -12.57 -5.99 -2.24
CA LEU A 74 -13.20 -7.01 -3.08
C LEU A 74 -14.72 -7.07 -2.94
N LEU A 75 -15.26 -6.71 -1.77
CA LEU A 75 -16.70 -6.67 -1.54
C LEU A 75 -17.36 -5.41 -2.12
N TRP A 76 -16.70 -4.26 -2.05
CA TRP A 76 -17.34 -2.97 -2.31
C TRP A 76 -16.80 -2.22 -3.53
N ALA A 77 -15.57 -2.47 -3.98
CA ALA A 77 -15.00 -1.80 -5.15
C ALA A 77 -15.57 -2.34 -6.47
N ASP A 78 -15.44 -1.57 -7.55
CA ASP A 78 -15.87 -2.01 -8.87
C ASP A 78 -14.76 -2.85 -9.49
N LEU A 79 -14.95 -4.16 -9.55
CA LEU A 79 -13.95 -5.10 -10.05
C LEU A 79 -13.76 -5.04 -11.57
N SER A 80 -14.64 -4.35 -12.29
CA SER A 80 -14.42 -4.03 -13.71
C SER A 80 -13.39 -2.91 -13.89
N ASN A 81 -13.07 -2.16 -12.83
CA ASN A 81 -12.09 -1.09 -12.89
C ASN A 81 -10.65 -1.65 -12.78
N PRO A 82 -9.80 -1.46 -13.82
CA PRO A 82 -8.43 -1.97 -13.80
C PRO A 82 -7.53 -1.32 -12.74
N TYR A 83 -7.82 -0.08 -12.32
CA TYR A 83 -7.04 0.62 -11.28
C TYR A 83 -7.12 -0.10 -9.93
N VAL A 84 -8.26 -0.71 -9.61
CA VAL A 84 -8.45 -1.50 -8.37
C VAL A 84 -7.48 -2.68 -8.36
N TRP A 85 -7.35 -3.38 -9.49
CA TRP A 85 -6.45 -4.53 -9.61
C TRP A 85 -4.98 -4.15 -9.55
N ILE A 86 -4.59 -3.00 -10.10
CA ILE A 86 -3.22 -2.50 -10.00
C ILE A 86 -2.86 -2.26 -8.53
N VAL A 87 -3.71 -1.55 -7.78
CA VAL A 87 -3.49 -1.27 -6.36
C VAL A 87 -3.46 -2.55 -5.53
N LEU A 88 -4.41 -3.47 -5.75
CA LEU A 88 -4.43 -4.77 -5.06
C LEU A 88 -3.19 -5.61 -5.38
N GLY A 89 -2.73 -5.61 -6.63
CA GLY A 89 -1.53 -6.34 -7.05
C GLY A 89 -0.27 -5.81 -6.36
N VAL A 90 -0.08 -4.50 -6.35
CA VAL A 90 1.03 -3.85 -5.61
C VAL A 90 0.92 -4.18 -4.12
N MET A 91 -0.26 -4.04 -3.53
CA MET A 91 -0.52 -4.31 -2.12
C MET A 91 -0.15 -5.76 -1.74
N VAL A 92 -0.53 -6.74 -2.55
CA VAL A 92 -0.22 -8.16 -2.32
C VAL A 92 1.29 -8.41 -2.41
N VAL A 93 1.99 -7.89 -3.42
CA VAL A 93 3.43 -8.12 -3.56
C VAL A 93 4.21 -7.45 -2.42
N PHE A 94 3.93 -6.18 -2.12
CA PHE A 94 4.61 -5.47 -1.03
C PHE A 94 4.29 -6.09 0.33
N GLY A 95 3.04 -6.51 0.53
CA GLY A 95 2.59 -7.23 1.71
C GLY A 95 3.28 -8.58 1.88
N ALA A 96 3.40 -9.36 0.80
CA ALA A 96 4.10 -10.65 0.81
C ALA A 96 5.60 -10.49 1.10
N VAL A 97 6.23 -9.45 0.56
CA VAL A 97 7.64 -9.13 0.84
C VAL A 97 7.83 -8.73 2.30
N GLY A 98 6.97 -7.87 2.85
CA GLY A 98 7.00 -7.48 4.27
C GLY A 98 6.75 -8.67 5.20
N TRP A 99 5.75 -9.49 4.88
CA TRP A 99 5.47 -10.73 5.61
C TRP A 99 6.65 -11.70 5.58
N ALA A 100 7.27 -11.91 4.41
CA ALA A 100 8.43 -12.79 4.28
C ALA A 100 9.63 -12.27 5.10
N ASP A 101 9.86 -10.96 5.11
CA ASP A 101 10.89 -10.32 5.93
C ASP A 101 10.67 -10.58 7.43
N ASP A 102 9.45 -10.35 7.93
CA ASP A 102 9.10 -10.58 9.33
C ASP A 102 9.12 -12.06 9.69
N TRP A 103 8.69 -12.94 8.78
CA TRP A 103 8.69 -14.38 8.98
C TRP A 103 10.11 -14.95 9.09
N ILE A 104 11.04 -14.47 8.27
CA ILE A 104 12.46 -14.85 8.34
C ILE A 104 13.04 -14.45 9.70
N LYS A 105 12.81 -13.21 10.16
CA LYS A 105 13.29 -12.75 11.48
C LYS A 105 12.76 -13.63 12.62
N ILE A 106 11.48 -14.02 12.57
CA ILE A 106 10.88 -14.90 13.59
C ILE A 106 11.46 -16.32 13.51
N ARG A 107 11.52 -16.92 12.32
CA ARG A 107 11.94 -18.32 12.13
C ARG A 107 13.41 -18.52 12.51
N TYR A 108 14.29 -17.62 12.10
CA TYR A 108 15.73 -17.77 12.30
C TYR A 108 16.23 -17.13 13.62
N LYS A 109 15.34 -16.44 14.36
CA LYS A 109 15.66 -15.74 15.61
C LYS A 109 16.86 -14.79 15.48
N ASP A 110 17.04 -14.25 14.28
CA ASP A 110 18.06 -13.27 13.94
C ASP A 110 17.36 -11.97 13.55
N ASN A 111 18.02 -10.85 13.82
CA ASN A 111 17.57 -9.54 13.35
C ASN A 111 17.78 -9.38 11.84
N ALA A 112 18.58 -10.25 11.22
CA ALA A 112 18.73 -10.34 9.77
C ALA A 112 17.41 -10.81 9.12
N GLY A 113 16.74 -9.88 8.43
CA GLY A 113 15.55 -10.15 7.63
C GLY A 113 15.85 -10.68 6.22
N LEU A 114 14.91 -10.50 5.32
CA LEU A 114 15.07 -10.81 3.90
C LEU A 114 16.24 -9.99 3.32
N PRO A 115 17.16 -10.61 2.54
CA PRO A 115 18.25 -9.89 1.92
C PRO A 115 17.75 -8.68 1.10
N ALA A 116 18.36 -7.52 1.29
CA ALA A 116 17.94 -6.26 0.66
C ALA A 116 17.74 -6.42 -0.86
N ARG A 117 18.62 -7.16 -1.55
CA ARG A 117 18.51 -7.45 -2.98
C ARG A 117 17.19 -8.14 -3.35
N LYS A 118 16.74 -9.11 -2.55
CA LYS A 118 15.47 -9.82 -2.79
C LYS A 118 14.27 -8.93 -2.47
N LYS A 119 14.35 -8.14 -1.39
CA LYS A 119 13.32 -7.16 -1.02
C LYS A 119 13.10 -6.17 -2.16
N PHE A 120 14.18 -5.51 -2.59
CA PHE A 120 14.14 -4.55 -3.70
C PHE A 120 13.72 -5.21 -5.02
N PHE A 121 14.19 -6.41 -5.35
CA PHE A 121 13.79 -7.08 -6.59
C PHE A 121 12.26 -7.21 -6.71
N TRP A 122 11.60 -7.75 -5.69
CA TRP A 122 10.14 -7.96 -5.73
C TRP A 122 9.33 -6.67 -5.69
N THR A 123 9.74 -5.68 -4.87
CA THR A 123 9.05 -4.38 -4.85
C THR A 123 9.26 -3.61 -6.15
N SER A 124 10.43 -3.76 -6.78
CA SER A 124 10.73 -3.20 -8.10
C SER A 124 9.91 -3.85 -9.22
N VAL A 125 9.74 -5.18 -9.21
CA VAL A 125 8.87 -5.88 -10.17
C VAL A 125 7.44 -5.36 -10.07
N ALA A 126 6.89 -5.23 -8.85
CA ALA A 126 5.53 -4.70 -8.67
C ALA A 126 5.41 -3.23 -9.07
N SER A 127 6.39 -2.38 -8.72
CA SER A 127 6.37 -0.95 -9.05
C SER A 127 6.48 -0.70 -10.56
N LEU A 128 7.37 -1.44 -11.24
CA LEU A 128 7.48 -1.38 -12.71
C LEU A 128 6.23 -1.93 -13.38
N GLY A 129 5.70 -3.06 -12.89
CA GLY A 129 4.45 -3.63 -13.40
C GLY A 129 3.28 -2.66 -13.29
N ALA A 130 3.16 -1.94 -12.17
CA ALA A 130 2.14 -0.91 -11.99
C ALA A 130 2.34 0.27 -12.95
N GLY A 131 3.57 0.78 -13.11
CA GLY A 131 3.88 1.85 -14.05
C GLY A 131 3.58 1.46 -15.50
N ILE A 132 3.94 0.25 -15.92
CA ILE A 132 3.62 -0.28 -17.26
C ILE A 132 2.10 -0.43 -17.42
N ALA A 133 1.39 -1.00 -16.45
CA ALA A 133 -0.05 -1.16 -16.53
C ALA A 133 -0.77 0.19 -16.66
N LEU A 134 -0.37 1.20 -15.87
CA LEU A 134 -0.92 2.56 -15.96
C LEU A 134 -0.61 3.20 -17.32
N TYR A 135 0.61 3.05 -17.83
CA TYR A 135 0.97 3.53 -19.16
C TYR A 135 0.12 2.88 -20.26
N LEU A 136 -0.09 1.56 -20.21
CA LEU A 136 -0.93 0.84 -21.17
C LEU A 136 -2.38 1.32 -21.13
N ILE A 137 -2.92 1.63 -19.95
CA ILE A 137 -4.26 2.22 -19.80
C ILE A 137 -4.31 3.62 -20.41
N ALA A 138 -3.29 4.45 -20.17
CA ALA A 138 -3.21 5.80 -20.75
C ALA A 138 -3.16 5.75 -22.28
N THR A 139 -2.43 4.81 -22.88
CA THR A 139 -2.32 4.69 -24.34
C THR A 139 -3.60 4.20 -25.04
N GLN A 140 -4.57 3.68 -24.31
CA GLN A 140 -5.86 3.26 -24.87
C GLN A 140 -6.83 4.44 -25.09
N GLN A 141 -6.48 5.64 -24.63
CA GLN A 141 -7.30 6.82 -24.85
C GLN A 141 -7.29 7.25 -26.31
N SER A 142 -8.46 7.62 -26.83
CA SER A 142 -8.65 8.00 -28.24
C SER A 142 -8.06 9.38 -28.58
N ASN A 143 -7.83 10.24 -27.59
CA ASN A 143 -7.26 11.57 -27.78
C ASN A 143 -5.85 11.64 -27.18
N ALA A 144 -4.89 12.09 -28.00
CA ALA A 144 -3.51 12.30 -27.57
C ALA A 144 -3.37 13.29 -26.40
N GLU A 145 -4.27 14.28 -26.31
CA GLU A 145 -4.30 15.24 -25.20
C GLU A 145 -4.67 14.57 -23.87
N TYR A 146 -5.65 13.66 -23.87
CA TYR A 146 -6.00 12.90 -22.66
C TYR A 146 -4.87 11.97 -22.24
N THR A 147 -4.22 11.32 -23.20
CA THR A 147 -3.03 10.49 -22.93
C THR A 147 -1.91 11.32 -22.28
N ALA A 148 -1.62 12.51 -22.81
CA ALA A 148 -0.62 13.40 -22.24
C ALA A 148 -0.99 13.84 -20.81
N ASN A 149 -2.25 14.24 -20.58
CA ASN A 149 -2.74 14.63 -19.26
C ASN A 149 -2.67 13.52 -18.20
N MET A 150 -2.76 12.24 -18.61
CA MET A 150 -2.61 11.10 -17.71
C MET A 150 -1.14 10.77 -17.39
N LEU A 151 -0.20 11.11 -18.29
CA LEU A 151 1.22 10.77 -18.16
C LEU A 151 2.06 11.94 -17.63
N ASP A 152 1.61 13.17 -17.82
CA ASP A 152 2.34 14.36 -17.41
C ASP A 152 2.19 14.62 -15.90
N LEU A 153 3.25 15.15 -15.30
CA LEU A 153 3.27 15.44 -13.87
C LEU A 153 2.72 16.84 -13.64
N LEU A 154 1.54 16.90 -13.03
CA LEU A 154 0.88 18.14 -12.65
C LEU A 154 1.62 18.82 -11.49
N ILE A 155 1.92 20.11 -11.64
CA ILE A 155 2.47 20.91 -10.54
C ILE A 155 1.30 21.57 -9.79
N PRO A 156 1.11 21.27 -8.50
CA PRO A 156 0.01 21.86 -7.74
C PRO A 156 0.13 23.40 -7.74
N PHE A 157 -1.02 24.07 -7.61
CA PHE A 157 -1.18 25.54 -7.68
C PHE A 157 -1.00 26.19 -9.06
N PHE A 158 -0.40 25.51 -10.04
CA PHE A 158 -0.21 26.03 -11.39
C PHE A 158 -1.00 25.21 -12.42
N LYS A 159 -2.18 25.71 -12.82
CA LYS A 159 -3.10 24.97 -13.72
C LYS A 159 -2.52 24.63 -15.10
N ASN A 160 -1.62 25.46 -15.62
CA ASN A 160 -1.06 25.32 -16.96
C ASN A 160 0.41 24.87 -16.95
N LEU A 161 0.94 24.50 -15.79
CA LEU A 161 2.32 24.07 -15.66
C LEU A 161 2.35 22.59 -15.29
N SER A 162 2.72 21.77 -16.27
CA SER A 162 3.01 20.36 -16.08
C SER A 162 4.45 20.07 -16.50
N ILE A 163 5.06 19.07 -15.89
CA ILE A 163 6.32 18.50 -16.37
C ILE A 163 5.95 17.42 -17.39
N PRO A 164 6.32 17.60 -18.68
CA PRO A 164 5.79 16.78 -19.76
C PRO A 164 6.56 15.46 -19.88
N LEU A 165 6.29 14.52 -18.98
CA LEU A 165 6.89 13.18 -18.98
C LEU A 165 6.47 12.37 -20.22
N SER A 166 5.31 12.70 -20.81
CA SER A 166 4.78 12.06 -22.03
C SER A 166 5.67 12.22 -23.26
N ILE A 167 6.56 13.22 -23.29
CA ILE A 167 7.45 13.48 -24.44
C ILE A 167 8.48 12.36 -24.61
N VAL A 168 8.84 11.67 -23.53
CA VAL A 168 9.83 10.58 -23.60
C VAL A 168 9.16 9.34 -24.23
N PRO A 169 9.72 8.80 -25.33
CA PRO A 169 9.13 7.66 -26.02
C PRO A 169 8.91 6.45 -25.10
N LEU A 170 7.90 5.64 -25.45
CA LEU A 170 7.49 4.45 -24.69
C LEU A 170 7.05 4.73 -23.24
N GLY A 171 6.79 6.00 -22.89
CA GLY A 171 6.41 6.39 -21.53
C GLY A 171 7.50 6.15 -20.50
N LEU A 172 8.77 6.01 -20.91
CA LEU A 172 9.86 5.63 -20.00
C LEU A 172 9.99 6.61 -18.83
N ALA A 173 9.86 7.91 -19.07
CA ALA A 173 9.93 8.90 -17.99
C ALA A 173 8.79 8.73 -16.97
N PHE A 174 7.56 8.50 -17.43
CA PHE A 174 6.41 8.22 -16.55
C PHE A 174 6.59 6.92 -15.75
N ILE A 175 7.05 5.85 -16.40
CA ILE A 175 7.25 4.54 -15.76
C ILE A 175 8.35 4.63 -14.69
N VAL A 176 9.48 5.26 -15.02
CA VAL A 176 10.58 5.47 -14.07
C VAL A 176 10.14 6.37 -12.92
N PHE A 177 9.40 7.45 -13.19
CA PHE A 177 8.87 8.32 -12.14
C PHE A 177 7.91 7.57 -11.22
N THR A 178 6.96 6.82 -11.78
CA THR A 178 6.02 5.98 -11.02
C THR A 178 6.76 4.96 -10.16
N TYR A 179 7.78 4.32 -10.72
CA TYR A 179 8.65 3.40 -9.99
C TYR A 179 9.31 4.06 -8.78
N LEU A 180 9.89 5.25 -8.96
CA LEU A 180 10.54 6.00 -7.88
C LEU A 180 9.55 6.40 -6.80
N VAL A 181 8.34 6.84 -7.18
CA VAL A 181 7.28 7.21 -6.23
C VAL A 181 6.83 6.02 -5.40
N ILE A 182 6.52 4.88 -6.02
CA ILE A 182 6.01 3.69 -5.31
C ILE A 182 7.10 3.13 -4.37
N ASN A 183 8.30 2.87 -4.88
CA ASN A 183 9.38 2.32 -4.06
C ASN A 183 9.86 3.34 -3.02
N GLY A 184 9.92 4.63 -3.36
CA GLY A 184 10.29 5.70 -2.44
C GLY A 184 9.31 5.81 -1.27
N ALA A 185 8.01 5.85 -1.56
CA ALA A 185 6.96 5.91 -0.55
C ALA A 185 6.98 4.67 0.38
N SER A 186 7.13 3.46 -0.18
CA SER A 186 7.21 2.25 0.63
C SER A 186 8.40 2.25 1.59
N ASN A 187 9.59 2.66 1.11
CA ASN A 187 10.77 2.75 1.96
C ASN A 187 10.65 3.88 3.00
N ALA A 188 10.02 5.00 2.65
CA ALA A 188 9.76 6.10 3.58
C ALA A 188 8.83 5.69 4.72
N VAL A 189 7.74 4.97 4.43
CA VAL A 189 6.82 4.43 5.45
C VAL A 189 7.55 3.41 6.34
N ASN A 190 8.33 2.50 5.75
CA ASN A 190 9.11 1.52 6.50
C ASN A 190 10.16 2.18 7.43
N LEU A 191 10.74 3.33 7.04
CA LEU A 191 11.66 4.09 7.90
C LEU A 191 10.93 4.83 9.03
N THR A 192 9.69 5.25 8.80
CA THR A 192 8.86 5.97 9.78
C THR A 192 8.27 5.02 10.84
N ASP A 193 8.10 3.74 10.52
CA ASP A 193 7.51 2.71 11.39
C ASP A 193 8.48 2.17 12.46
N GLY A 194 9.13 3.09 13.20
CA GLY A 194 10.09 2.76 14.27
C GLY A 194 9.53 2.96 15.69
N LEU A 195 8.36 3.57 15.83
CA LEU A 195 7.68 3.84 17.10
C LEU A 195 6.20 3.46 17.02
N ASP A 196 5.63 3.04 18.15
CA ASP A 196 4.25 2.55 18.21
C ASP A 196 3.27 3.63 17.71
N GLY A 197 2.62 3.36 16.59
CA GLY A 197 1.64 4.26 15.99
C GLY A 197 2.20 5.46 15.22
N LEU A 198 3.52 5.59 15.06
CA LEU A 198 4.12 6.73 14.36
C LEU A 198 3.83 6.72 12.86
N ALA A 199 3.83 5.55 12.22
CA ALA A 199 3.54 5.43 10.78
C ALA A 199 2.04 5.46 10.46
N ILE A 200 1.18 4.90 11.33
CA ILE A 200 -0.24 4.71 10.99
C ILE A 200 -1.02 6.04 10.91
N MET A 201 -0.72 7.01 11.77
CA MET A 201 -1.42 8.30 11.77
C MET A 201 -1.18 9.10 10.47
N PRO A 202 0.07 9.29 10.00
CA PRO A 202 0.33 9.85 8.68
C PRO A 202 -0.34 9.07 7.54
N VAL A 203 -0.32 7.74 7.58
CA VAL A 203 -0.95 6.91 6.55
C VAL A 203 -2.46 7.16 6.47
N VAL A 204 -3.16 7.26 7.61
CA VAL A 204 -4.60 7.57 7.64
C VAL A 204 -4.88 8.95 7.04
N MET A 205 -4.08 9.97 7.39
CA MET A 205 -4.25 11.33 6.84
C MET A 205 -4.05 11.36 5.33
N VAL A 206 -2.97 10.74 4.83
CA VAL A 206 -2.66 10.66 3.40
C VAL A 206 -3.71 9.86 2.65
N ALA A 207 -4.13 8.69 3.16
CA ALA A 207 -5.15 7.86 2.55
C ALA A 207 -6.51 8.57 2.48
N THR A 208 -6.87 9.35 3.51
CA THR A 208 -8.10 10.16 3.51
C THR A 208 -8.03 11.25 2.44
N GLY A 209 -6.92 11.98 2.36
CA GLY A 209 -6.72 13.02 1.33
C GLY A 209 -6.78 12.44 -0.09
N LEU A 210 -6.06 11.35 -0.35
CA LEU A 210 -6.09 10.65 -1.64
C LEU A 210 -7.48 10.07 -1.95
N GLY A 211 -8.21 9.59 -0.95
CA GLY A 211 -9.59 9.12 -1.10
C GLY A 211 -10.54 10.24 -1.54
N VAL A 212 -10.37 11.45 -0.99
CA VAL A 212 -11.13 12.63 -1.43
C VAL A 212 -10.79 12.99 -2.88
N PHE A 213 -9.51 13.01 -3.25
CA PHE A 213 -9.11 13.26 -4.65
C PHE A 213 -9.68 12.20 -5.60
N ALA A 214 -9.59 10.92 -5.25
CA ALA A 214 -10.13 9.83 -6.06
C ALA A 214 -11.65 9.94 -6.22
N TYR A 215 -12.36 10.34 -5.17
CA TYR A 215 -13.80 10.61 -5.23
C TYR A 215 -14.12 11.77 -6.19
N LEU A 216 -13.45 12.92 -6.02
CA LEU A 216 -13.69 14.11 -6.83
C LEU A 216 -13.29 13.95 -8.30
N SER A 217 -12.21 13.21 -8.59
CA SER A 217 -11.75 12.94 -9.95
C SER A 217 -12.53 11.83 -10.65
N GLY A 218 -13.19 10.95 -9.89
CA GLY A 218 -13.97 9.83 -10.42
C GLY A 218 -15.46 10.13 -10.62
N ASP A 219 -15.98 11.22 -10.07
CA ASP A 219 -17.39 11.66 -10.18
C ASP A 219 -17.60 12.58 -11.41
N ILE A 220 -16.91 12.29 -12.52
CA ILE A 220 -16.97 13.03 -13.80
C ILE A 220 -17.42 12.09 -14.92
#